data_AF-A0A9E6RU73-F1
#
_entry.id   AF-A0A9E6RU73-F1
#
_cell.length_a   1.000
_cell.length_b   1.000
_cell.length_c   1.000
_cell.angle_alpha   90.00
_cell.angle_beta   90.00
_cell.angle_gamma   90.00
#
_symmetry.space_group_name_H-M   'P 1'
#
loop_
_entity.id
_entity.type
_entity.pdbx_description
1 polymer ?
#
loop_
_entity_poly.entity_id
_entity_poly.type
_entity_poly.pdbx_seq_one_letter_code
_entity_poly.pdbx_strand_id
1 'polypeptide(L)'
;MLNQTTMNSITQVDEFAELLAAARKMQEDWLEYGVNYVHLYVEDVDGDWLETWGNDEILSSPLLDTIKEFLISNDDVAMEIRNHLADKPLFDLAVDLEECLRITRVDDQLSAIQEILFRYLHSCNLELSDLADSLLTKLL
;
A
#
# COMPACT_ATOMS: atom_id res chain seq x y z
N MET A 1 -35.32 33.30 12.74
CA MET A 1 -34.31 32.42 12.10
C MET A 1 -34.82 30.96 11.99
N LEU A 2 -36.12 30.73 11.71
CA LEU A 2 -36.73 29.39 11.63
C LEU A 2 -36.72 28.79 10.20
N ASN A 3 -36.51 29.63 9.17
CA ASN A 3 -36.70 29.19 7.79
C ASN A 3 -35.48 28.43 7.20
N GLN A 4 -34.29 28.59 7.78
CA GLN A 4 -33.07 27.93 7.30
C GLN A 4 -32.94 26.48 7.80
N THR A 5 -33.27 26.22 9.06
CA THR A 5 -33.25 24.88 9.64
C THR A 5 -34.29 23.96 8.99
N THR A 6 -35.48 24.48 8.70
CA THR A 6 -36.56 23.71 8.08
C THR A 6 -36.26 23.36 6.61
N MET A 7 -35.60 24.26 5.87
CA MET A 7 -35.15 24.00 4.50
C MET A 7 -34.07 22.90 4.46
N ASN A 8 -33.06 22.95 5.34
CA ASN A 8 -32.00 21.92 5.41
C ASN A 8 -32.54 20.54 5.80
N SER A 9 -33.56 20.46 6.66
CA SER A 9 -34.18 19.17 6.99
C SER A 9 -35.00 18.59 5.83
N ILE A 10 -35.59 19.43 4.98
CA ILE A 10 -36.38 18.97 3.83
C ILE A 10 -35.46 18.45 2.74
N THR A 11 -34.36 19.15 2.44
CA THR A 11 -33.38 18.70 1.44
C THR A 11 -32.71 17.39 1.82
N GLN A 12 -32.41 17.17 3.10
CA GLN A 12 -31.86 15.89 3.59
C GLN A 12 -32.85 14.73 3.47
N VAL A 13 -34.14 14.99 3.64
CA VAL A 13 -35.19 13.97 3.49
C VAL A 13 -35.39 13.62 2.01
N ASP A 14 -35.33 14.61 1.11
CA ASP A 14 -35.43 14.39 -0.33
C ASP A 14 -34.21 13.62 -0.85
N GLU A 15 -32.99 14.00 -0.46
CA GLU A 15 -31.75 13.26 -0.78
C GLU A 15 -31.79 11.82 -0.26
N PHE A 16 -32.30 11.63 0.97
CA PHE A 16 -32.46 10.30 1.55
C PHE A 16 -33.51 9.46 0.78
N ALA A 17 -34.61 10.09 0.34
CA ALA A 17 -35.63 9.43 -0.45
C ALA A 17 -35.11 9.01 -1.84
N GLU A 18 -34.27 9.86 -2.46
CA GLU A 18 -33.60 9.55 -3.72
C GLU A 18 -32.62 8.38 -3.57
N LEU A 19 -31.77 8.39 -2.53
CA LEU A 19 -30.86 7.28 -2.22
C LEU A 19 -31.61 5.98 -1.94
N LEU A 20 -32.73 6.05 -1.21
CA LEU A 20 -33.55 4.89 -0.89
C LEU A 20 -34.25 4.33 -2.13
N ALA A 21 -34.73 5.19 -3.03
CA ALA A 21 -35.29 4.79 -4.31
C ALA A 21 -34.24 4.12 -5.21
N ALA A 22 -33.03 4.68 -5.26
CA ALA A 22 -31.91 4.11 -6.01
C ALA A 22 -31.50 2.73 -5.47
N ALA A 23 -31.37 2.58 -4.15
CA ALA A 23 -31.06 1.31 -3.52
C ALA A 23 -32.14 0.25 -3.76
N ARG A 24 -33.42 0.65 -3.74
CA ARG A 24 -34.54 -0.25 -4.03
C ARG A 24 -34.53 -0.72 -5.47
N LYS A 25 -34.26 0.18 -6.41
CA LYS A 25 -34.10 -0.16 -7.83
C LYS A 25 -32.95 -1.16 -8.04
N MET A 26 -31.82 -0.94 -7.36
CA MET A 26 -30.68 -1.86 -7.41
C MET A 26 -31.02 -3.26 -6.87
N GLN A 27 -31.88 -3.35 -5.83
CA GLN A 27 -32.37 -4.63 -5.32
C GLN A 27 -33.32 -5.32 -6.31
N GLU A 28 -34.20 -4.57 -6.96
CA GLU A 28 -35.11 -5.09 -8.00
C GLU A 28 -34.31 -5.60 -9.21
N ASP A 29 -33.31 -4.84 -9.65
CA ASP A 29 -32.42 -5.21 -10.76
C ASP A 29 -31.56 -6.46 -10.41
N TRP A 30 -31.15 -6.63 -9.16
CA TRP A 30 -30.47 -7.85 -8.70
C TRP A 30 -31.38 -9.09 -8.76
N LEU A 31 -32.65 -8.93 -8.38
CA LEU A 31 -33.64 -10.02 -8.45
C LEU A 31 -34.00 -10.38 -9.90
N GLU A 32 -34.01 -9.41 -10.80
CA GLU A 32 -34.36 -9.61 -12.21
C GLU A 32 -33.19 -10.16 -13.04
N TYR A 33 -31.98 -9.61 -12.88
CA TYR A 33 -30.82 -9.89 -13.73
C TYR A 33 -29.71 -10.71 -13.05
N GLY A 34 -29.87 -11.08 -11.77
CA GLY A 34 -28.88 -11.87 -11.03
C GLY A 34 -27.54 -11.13 -10.90
N VAL A 35 -26.40 -11.83 -10.96
CA VAL A 35 -25.04 -11.22 -10.88
C VAL A 35 -24.71 -10.34 -12.10
N ASN A 36 -25.51 -10.44 -13.18
CA ASN A 36 -25.26 -9.71 -14.42
C ASN A 36 -25.78 -8.26 -14.39
N TYR A 37 -26.18 -7.70 -13.25
CA TYR A 37 -26.64 -6.31 -13.13
C TYR A 37 -25.53 -5.30 -12.80
N VAL A 38 -24.34 -5.78 -12.42
CA VAL A 38 -23.21 -4.92 -11.98
C VAL A 38 -22.81 -3.93 -13.07
N HIS A 39 -22.91 -4.31 -14.34
CA HIS A 39 -22.61 -3.44 -15.49
C HIS A 39 -23.58 -2.26 -15.65
N LEU A 40 -24.73 -2.25 -14.97
CA LEU A 40 -25.70 -1.14 -15.02
C LEU A 40 -25.35 0.00 -14.05
N TYR A 41 -24.46 -0.25 -13.09
CA TYR A 41 -24.14 0.66 -12.00
C TYR A 41 -22.65 1.00 -11.88
N VAL A 42 -21.79 0.35 -12.67
CA VAL A 42 -20.37 0.67 -12.76
C VAL A 42 -20.15 1.50 -14.02
N GLU A 43 -19.97 2.80 -13.84
CA GLU A 43 -19.89 3.78 -14.93
C GLU A 43 -18.52 3.80 -15.66
N ASP A 44 -17.56 2.96 -15.25
CA ASP A 44 -16.21 2.99 -15.83
C ASP A 44 -15.57 1.58 -15.87
N VAL A 45 -16.23 0.65 -16.57
CA VAL A 45 -15.64 -0.67 -16.90
C VAL A 45 -14.70 -0.57 -18.11
N ASP A 46 -14.77 0.53 -18.87
CA ASP A 46 -13.93 0.84 -20.03
C ASP A 46 -12.61 1.55 -19.68
N GLY A 47 -12.39 1.91 -18.41
CA GLY A 47 -11.07 2.32 -17.96
C GLY A 47 -10.08 1.18 -18.11
N ASP A 48 -8.81 1.47 -18.38
CA ASP A 48 -7.73 0.47 -18.45
C ASP A 48 -7.43 -0.21 -17.10
N TRP A 49 -8.34 -0.14 -16.11
CA TRP A 49 -8.13 -0.64 -14.75
C TRP A 49 -7.89 -2.16 -14.71
N LEU A 50 -8.54 -2.94 -15.58
CA LEU A 50 -8.29 -4.38 -15.71
C LEU A 50 -6.95 -4.67 -16.40
N GLU A 51 -6.54 -3.84 -17.37
CA GLU A 51 -5.25 -3.92 -18.06
C GLU A 51 -4.09 -3.41 -17.19
N THR A 52 -4.41 -2.57 -16.20
CA THR A 52 -3.48 -2.04 -15.20
C THR A 52 -3.51 -2.85 -13.89
N TRP A 53 -4.44 -3.80 -13.75
CA TRP A 53 -4.54 -4.68 -12.59
C TRP A 53 -3.40 -5.71 -12.63
N GLY A 54 -2.30 -5.38 -11.95
CA GLY A 54 -1.04 -6.11 -12.01
C GLY A 54 -0.03 -5.52 -13.01
N ASN A 55 -0.33 -4.37 -13.63
CA ASN A 55 0.70 -3.56 -14.27
C ASN A 55 1.45 -2.81 -13.17
N ASP A 56 2.24 -3.60 -12.46
CA ASP A 56 3.17 -3.21 -11.45
C ASP A 56 4.28 -2.35 -12.07
N GLU A 57 4.00 -1.07 -12.31
CA GLU A 57 5.02 -0.02 -12.11
C GLU A 57 5.59 -0.07 -10.66
N ILE A 58 5.02 -0.91 -9.80
CA ILE A 58 5.50 -1.30 -8.47
C ILE A 58 6.68 -2.31 -8.54
N LEU A 59 6.82 -3.13 -9.58
CA LEU A 59 7.85 -4.18 -9.68
C LEU A 59 9.16 -3.71 -10.32
N SER A 60 9.18 -2.53 -10.95
CA SER A 60 10.37 -1.88 -11.49
C SER A 60 10.49 -0.45 -10.98
N SER A 61 10.37 -0.27 -9.66
CA SER A 61 10.83 0.98 -9.08
C SER A 61 12.36 1.03 -9.19
N PRO A 62 12.96 2.10 -9.74
CA PRO A 62 14.43 2.23 -9.81
C PRO A 62 15.07 2.15 -8.42
N LEU A 63 14.29 2.46 -7.38
CA LEU A 63 14.66 2.30 -5.99
C LEU A 63 14.83 0.83 -5.61
N LEU A 64 13.88 -0.05 -5.98
CA LEU A 64 13.98 -1.49 -5.74
C LEU A 64 15.20 -2.11 -6.44
N ASP A 65 15.51 -1.68 -7.66
CA ASP A 65 16.70 -2.18 -8.37
C ASP A 65 18.01 -1.69 -7.72
N THR A 66 18.04 -0.45 -7.22
CA THR A 66 19.16 0.07 -6.43
C THR A 66 19.35 -0.72 -5.13
N ILE A 67 18.27 -1.05 -4.42
CA ILE A 67 18.32 -1.88 -3.21
C ILE A 67 18.85 -3.28 -3.55
N LYS A 68 18.35 -3.91 -4.62
CA LYS A 68 18.82 -5.23 -5.04
C LYS A 68 20.31 -5.22 -5.36
N GLU A 69 20.77 -4.25 -6.14
CA GLU A 69 22.19 -4.09 -6.47
C GLU A 69 23.03 -3.89 -5.21
N PHE A 70 22.55 -3.06 -4.28
CA PHE A 70 23.21 -2.85 -2.98
C PHE A 70 23.30 -4.15 -2.16
N LEU A 71 22.19 -4.89 -2.03
CA LEU A 71 22.14 -6.15 -1.28
C LEU A 71 22.98 -7.27 -1.92
N ILE A 72 23.24 -7.18 -3.23
CA ILE A 72 24.13 -8.10 -3.97
C ILE A 72 25.60 -7.61 -3.95
N SER A 73 25.85 -6.34 -3.64
CA SER A 73 27.19 -5.76 -3.59
C SER A 73 28.08 -6.37 -2.48
N ASN A 74 29.39 -6.11 -2.56
CA ASN A 74 30.37 -6.52 -1.54
C ASN A 74 30.52 -5.48 -0.41
N ASP A 75 29.53 -4.59 -0.23
CA ASP A 75 29.53 -3.66 0.90
C ASP A 75 29.49 -4.43 2.23
N ASP A 76 30.19 -3.94 3.25
CA ASP A 76 30.26 -4.59 4.56
C ASP A 76 28.86 -4.78 5.18
N VAL A 77 27.98 -3.79 5.00
CA VAL A 77 26.58 -3.83 5.47
C VAL A 77 25.77 -4.89 4.72
N ALA A 78 25.91 -4.97 3.40
CA ALA A 78 25.22 -5.97 2.58
C ALA A 78 25.72 -7.39 2.86
N MET A 79 27.03 -7.54 3.09
CA MET A 79 27.65 -8.79 3.52
C MET A 79 27.11 -9.24 4.88
N GLU A 80 27.01 -8.33 5.84
CA GLU A 80 26.47 -8.60 7.18
C GLU A 80 25.00 -9.03 7.12
N ILE A 81 24.16 -8.29 6.39
CA ILE A 81 22.75 -8.66 6.16
C ILE A 81 22.64 -10.06 5.58
N ARG A 82 23.42 -10.39 4.53
CA ARG A 82 23.37 -11.73 3.92
C ARG A 82 23.82 -12.85 4.85
N ASN A 83 24.85 -12.60 5.66
CA ASN A 83 25.32 -13.57 6.64
C ASN A 83 24.22 -13.91 7.67
N HIS A 84 23.45 -12.90 8.09
CA HIS A 84 22.35 -13.06 9.03
C HIS A 84 21.06 -13.58 8.40
N LEU A 85 20.86 -13.36 7.10
CA LEU A 85 19.65 -13.78 6.37
C LEU A 85 19.58 -15.29 6.11
N ALA A 86 20.73 -15.97 6.04
CA ALA A 86 20.89 -17.42 5.85
C ALA A 86 20.05 -18.00 4.69
N ASP A 87 18.85 -18.50 4.98
CA ASP A 87 17.94 -19.16 4.01
C ASP A 87 16.73 -18.29 3.62
N LYS A 88 16.58 -17.09 4.19
CA LYS A 88 15.44 -16.21 3.89
C LYS A 88 15.61 -15.54 2.51
N PRO A 89 14.51 -15.32 1.78
CA PRO A 89 14.56 -14.70 0.47
C PRO A 89 15.03 -13.24 0.56
N LEU A 90 16.19 -12.96 -0.04
CA LEU A 90 16.77 -11.61 -0.16
C LEU A 90 15.85 -10.64 -0.91
N PHE A 91 15.05 -11.17 -1.82
CA PHE A 91 14.10 -10.40 -2.60
C PHE A 91 12.95 -9.86 -1.74
N ASP A 92 12.38 -10.67 -0.84
CA ASP A 92 11.30 -10.22 0.05
C ASP A 92 11.79 -9.12 0.99
N LEU A 93 13.03 -9.23 1.48
CA LEU A 93 13.68 -8.15 2.23
C LEU A 93 13.83 -6.88 1.39
N ALA A 94 14.22 -6.99 0.12
CA ALA A 94 14.37 -5.83 -0.76
C ALA A 94 13.03 -5.11 -1.01
N VAL A 95 11.95 -5.87 -1.17
CA VAL A 95 10.59 -5.33 -1.34
C VAL A 95 10.12 -4.61 -0.07
N ASP A 96 10.27 -5.24 1.09
CA ASP A 96 9.87 -4.64 2.36
C ASP A 96 10.69 -3.36 2.66
N LEU A 97 12.00 -3.35 2.33
CA LEU A 97 12.85 -2.16 2.46
C LEU A 97 12.42 -1.03 1.52
N GLU A 98 12.01 -1.36 0.29
CA GLU A 98 11.50 -0.39 -0.67
C GLU A 98 10.23 0.28 -0.16
N GLU A 99 9.32 -0.49 0.44
CA GLU A 99 8.09 0.02 1.05
C GLU A 99 8.40 0.96 2.22
N CYS A 100 9.40 0.63 3.06
CA CYS A 100 9.80 1.52 4.15
C CYS A 100 10.44 2.82 3.68
N LEU A 101 11.24 2.79 2.61
CA LEU A 101 11.87 4.00 2.06
C LEU A 101 10.86 4.94 1.38
N ARG A 102 9.66 4.46 1.03
CA ARG A 102 8.55 5.32 0.58
C ARG A 102 7.93 6.14 1.72
N ILE A 103 8.17 5.81 2.99
CA ILE A 103 7.66 6.56 4.14
C ILE A 103 8.30 7.96 4.16
N THR A 104 7.52 9.04 4.25
CA THR A 104 8.01 10.42 4.04
C THR A 104 8.83 11.00 5.19
N ARG A 105 8.87 10.37 6.37
CA ARG A 105 9.51 10.91 7.59
C ARG A 105 10.68 10.03 8.01
N VAL A 106 11.88 10.61 8.14
CA VAL A 106 13.14 9.89 8.38
C VAL A 106 13.14 9.13 9.72
N ASP A 107 12.59 9.72 10.78
CA ASP A 107 12.50 9.05 12.10
C ASP A 107 11.58 7.81 12.04
N ASP A 108 10.52 7.90 11.21
CA ASP A 108 9.57 6.82 10.99
C ASP A 108 10.18 5.75 10.04
N GLN A 109 11.05 6.15 9.10
CA GLN A 109 11.81 5.24 8.22
C GLN A 109 12.79 4.37 9.00
N LEU A 110 13.59 4.94 9.90
CA LEU A 110 14.56 4.18 10.71
C LEU A 110 13.86 3.14 11.57
N SER A 111 12.76 3.53 12.21
CA SER A 111 11.95 2.63 13.04
C SER A 111 11.38 1.48 12.21
N ALA A 112 10.91 1.76 11.00
CA ALA A 112 10.34 0.75 10.10
C ALA A 112 11.41 -0.21 9.55
N ILE A 113 12.58 0.31 9.15
CA ILE A 113 13.73 -0.50 8.74
C ILE A 113 14.21 -1.37 9.89
N GLN A 114 14.30 -0.83 11.11
CA GLN A 114 14.69 -1.60 12.30
C GLN A 114 13.71 -2.74 12.59
N GLU A 115 12.40 -2.50 12.45
CA GLU A 115 11.37 -3.54 12.61
C GLU A 115 11.51 -4.66 11.56
N ILE A 116 11.75 -4.28 10.30
CA ILE A 116 12.01 -5.24 9.22
C ILE A 116 13.27 -6.05 9.55
N LEU A 117 14.39 -5.39 9.85
CA LEU A 117 15.64 -6.10 10.14
C LEU A 117 15.48 -7.02 11.36
N PHE A 118 14.70 -6.64 12.37
CA PHE A 118 14.36 -7.53 13.48
C PHE A 118 13.58 -8.77 13.02
N ARG A 119 12.58 -8.59 12.14
CA ARG A 119 11.77 -9.67 11.55
C ARG A 119 12.62 -10.63 10.71
N TYR A 120 13.58 -10.10 9.96
CA TYR A 120 14.41 -10.89 9.04
C TYR A 120 15.64 -11.51 9.73
N LEU A 121 16.35 -10.77 10.57
CA LEU A 121 17.65 -11.20 11.08
C LEU A 121 17.59 -11.86 12.46
N HIS A 122 16.47 -11.74 13.20
CA HIS A 122 16.30 -12.28 14.57
C HIS A 122 17.48 -11.97 15.53
N SER A 123 18.26 -10.94 15.24
CA SER A 123 19.41 -10.50 16.03
C SER A 123 19.00 -9.45 17.08
N CYS A 124 19.84 -9.22 18.08
CA CYS A 124 19.52 -8.35 19.22
C CYS A 124 19.74 -6.86 18.89
N ASN A 125 18.86 -6.02 19.43
CA ASN A 125 18.59 -4.62 19.07
C ASN A 125 19.75 -3.62 18.94
N LEU A 126 20.95 -3.87 19.50
CA LEU A 126 22.01 -2.85 19.50
C LEU A 126 22.72 -2.73 18.13
N GLU A 127 23.08 -3.86 17.52
CA GLU A 127 23.73 -3.91 16.20
C GLU A 127 22.75 -3.54 15.07
N LEU A 128 21.46 -3.81 15.28
CA LEU A 128 20.41 -3.54 14.29
C LEU A 128 20.13 -2.04 14.08
N SER A 129 20.27 -1.22 15.12
CA SER A 129 20.07 0.23 15.00
C SER A 129 21.22 0.85 14.19
N ASP A 130 22.46 0.47 14.48
CA ASP A 130 23.63 0.93 13.75
C ASP A 130 23.60 0.43 12.29
N LEU A 131 23.12 -0.80 12.06
CA LEU A 131 22.92 -1.38 10.73
C LEU A 131 21.82 -0.65 9.93
N ALA A 132 20.70 -0.30 10.58
CA ALA A 132 19.62 0.46 9.96
C ALA A 132 20.07 1.87 9.55
N ASP A 133 20.81 2.57 10.42
CA ASP A 133 21.41 3.87 10.11
C ASP A 133 22.43 3.76 8.96
N SER A 134 23.26 2.71 8.96
CA SER A 134 24.24 2.49 7.88
C SER A 134 23.58 2.15 6.54
N LEU A 135 22.49 1.39 6.57
CA LEU A 135 21.65 1.12 5.39
C LEU A 135 21.06 2.40 4.83
N LEU A 136 20.45 3.21 5.69
CA LEU A 136 19.76 4.43 5.29
C LEU A 136 20.75 5.44 4.69
N THR A 137 21.95 5.58 5.28
CA THR A 137 23.01 6.45 4.74
C THR A 137 23.67 5.96 3.45
N LYS A 138 23.55 4.68 3.10
CA LYS A 138 24.09 4.11 1.84
C LYS A 138 23.06 4.08 0.71
N LEU A 139 21.77 4.10 1.04
CA LEU A 139 20.66 4.06 0.09
C LEU A 139 20.09 5.45 -0.27
N LEU A 140 20.39 6.49 0.53
CA LEU A 140 20.08 7.91 0.28
C LEU A 140 21.33 8.72 -0.08
#